data_AF-A0A069DGV9-F1
#
_entry.id   AF-A0A069DGV9-F1
#
_cell.length_a   1.000
_cell.length_b   1.000
_cell.length_c   1.000
_cell.angle_alpha   90.00
_cell.angle_beta   90.00
_cell.angle_gamma   90.00
#
_symmetry.space_group_name_H-M   'P 1'
#
loop_
_entity.id
_entity.type
_entity.pdbx_description
1 polymer ?
#
loop_
_entity_poly.entity_id
_entity_poly.type
_entity_poly.pdbx_seq_one_letter_code
_entity_poly.pdbx_strand_id
1 'polypeptide(L)'
;MSQEGQVIKHLVEQMKALNADNAHTQLQNIEQTQGLTVVISIYDNLKPAHEVLDELYEWAEENNEEVKELIEQLEQDMSWNAETD
;
A
#
# COMPACT_ATOMS: atom_id res chain seq x y z
N MET A 1 1.81 -24.08 10.29
CA MET A 1 1.71 -22.67 9.82
C MET A 1 2.61 -22.56 8.62
N SER A 2 2.14 -22.03 7.49
CA SER A 2 2.96 -21.86 6.29
C SER A 2 4.05 -20.80 6.50
N GLN A 3 5.03 -20.71 5.60
CA GLN A 3 6.09 -19.69 5.71
C GLN A 3 5.50 -18.28 5.61
N GLU A 4 4.51 -18.08 4.74
CA GLU A 4 3.75 -16.84 4.59
C GLU A 4 3.03 -16.49 5.90
N GLY A 5 2.43 -17.49 6.55
CA GLY A 5 1.78 -17.31 7.84
C GLY A 5 2.74 -16.88 8.97
N GLN A 6 4.01 -17.28 8.91
CA GLN A 6 5.03 -16.84 9.88
C GLN A 6 5.42 -15.37 9.67
N VAL A 7 5.59 -14.95 8.42
CA VAL A 7 5.89 -13.55 8.07
C VAL A 7 4.75 -12.63 8.51
N ILE A 8 3.51 -12.99 8.19
CA ILE A 8 2.32 -12.24 8.62
C ILE A 8 2.26 -12.16 10.15
N LYS A 9 2.44 -13.29 10.83
CA LYS A 9 2.44 -13.32 12.30
C LYS A 9 3.49 -12.37 12.89
N HIS A 10 4.69 -12.35 12.34
CA HIS A 10 5.76 -11.49 12.82
C HIS A 10 5.42 -10.00 12.64
N LEU A 11 4.85 -9.62 11.50
CA LEU A 11 4.34 -8.27 11.26
C LEU A 11 3.24 -7.87 12.27
N VAL A 12 2.30 -8.77 12.57
CA VAL A 12 1.27 -8.53 13.61
C VAL A 12 1.91 -8.31 14.98
N GLU A 13 2.91 -9.11 15.35
CA GLU A 13 3.59 -8.99 16.64
C GLU A 13 4.32 -7.64 16.77
N GLN A 14 5.00 -7.20 15.71
CA GLN A 14 5.65 -5.87 15.67
C GLN A 14 4.62 -4.74 15.77
N MET A 15 3.55 -4.81 14.97
CA MET A 15 2.46 -3.83 15.00
C MET A 15 1.90 -3.66 16.42
N LYS A 16 1.62 -4.77 17.10
CA LYS A 16 1.14 -4.78 18.49
C LYS A 16 2.17 -4.25 19.48
N ALA A 17 3.45 -4.61 19.31
CA ALA A 17 4.52 -4.13 20.19
C ALA A 17 4.73 -2.62 20.09
N LEU A 18 4.48 -2.03 18.93
CA LEU A 18 4.58 -0.59 18.68
C LEU A 18 3.27 0.17 18.99
N ASN A 19 2.21 -0.55 19.39
CA ASN A 19 0.87 0.00 19.57
C ASN A 19 0.39 0.80 18.33
N ALA A 20 0.67 0.27 17.15
CA ALA A 20 0.25 0.81 15.87
C ALA A 20 -1.05 0.17 15.41
N ASP A 21 -1.89 0.93 14.71
CA ASP A 21 -3.17 0.45 14.18
C ASP A 21 -3.03 -0.24 12.80
N ASN A 22 -1.85 -0.14 12.18
CA ASN A 22 -1.52 -0.79 10.92
C ASN A 22 -0.02 -1.10 10.82
N ALA A 23 0.33 -1.98 9.89
CA ALA A 23 1.71 -2.25 9.49
C ALA A 23 1.77 -2.63 8.01
N HIS A 24 2.84 -2.22 7.35
CA HIS A 24 3.08 -2.47 5.93
C HIS A 24 4.50 -2.98 5.72
N THR A 25 4.66 -3.94 4.83
CA THR A 25 5.96 -4.28 4.24
C THR A 25 5.85 -4.18 2.74
N GLN A 26 6.87 -3.62 2.11
CA GLN A 26 6.99 -3.48 0.67
C GLN A 26 8.25 -4.22 0.20
N LEU A 27 8.09 -4.99 -0.86
CA LEU A 27 9.17 -5.71 -1.54
C LEU A 27 9.11 -5.33 -3.01
N GLN A 28 10.21 -4.82 -3.55
CA GLN A 28 10.33 -4.38 -4.94
C GLN A 28 11.21 -5.35 -5.73
N ASN A 29 11.06 -5.34 -7.05
CA ASN A 29 11.87 -6.11 -8.01
C ASN A 29 11.93 -7.62 -7.69
N ILE A 30 10.81 -8.19 -7.22
CA ILE A 30 10.72 -9.60 -6.81
C ILE A 30 10.91 -10.51 -8.04
N GLU A 31 11.54 -11.67 -7.84
CA GLU A 31 11.89 -12.61 -8.92
C GLU A 31 12.71 -11.95 -10.04
N GLN A 32 13.55 -10.95 -9.71
CA GLN A 32 14.34 -10.17 -10.69
C GLN A 32 13.47 -9.49 -11.77
N THR A 33 12.19 -9.28 -11.48
CA THR A 33 11.26 -8.64 -12.40
C THR A 33 11.18 -7.15 -12.06
N GLN A 34 11.83 -6.32 -12.87
CA GLN A 34 11.79 -4.87 -12.71
C GLN A 34 10.35 -4.36 -12.72
N GLY A 35 10.01 -3.50 -11.77
CA GLY A 35 8.67 -2.93 -11.68
C GLY A 35 7.68 -3.76 -10.86
N LEU A 36 7.97 -5.04 -10.59
CA LEU A 36 7.10 -5.90 -9.79
C LEU A 36 7.24 -5.59 -8.30
N THR A 37 6.18 -5.09 -7.69
CA THR A 37 6.11 -4.78 -6.25
C THR A 37 5.06 -5.63 -5.57
N VAL A 38 5.40 -6.17 -4.40
CA VAL A 38 4.44 -6.79 -3.47
C VAL A 38 4.38 -5.97 -2.20
N VAL A 39 3.15 -5.69 -1.77
CA VAL A 39 2.87 -5.03 -0.50
C VAL A 39 2.04 -5.99 0.35
N ILE A 40 2.46 -6.22 1.60
CA ILE A 40 1.63 -6.90 2.60
C ILE A 40 1.25 -5.85 3.65
N SER A 41 -0.06 -5.66 3.84
CA SER A 41 -0.62 -4.69 4.77
C SER A 41 -1.50 -5.38 5.80
N ILE A 42 -1.42 -4.93 7.05
CA ILE A 42 -2.23 -5.40 8.16
C ILE A 42 -2.90 -4.18 8.79
N TYR A 43 -4.20 -4.30 9.08
CA TYR A 43 -5.00 -3.24 9.67
C TYR A 43 -5.77 -3.80 10.87
N ASP A 44 -5.74 -3.10 11.99
CA ASP A 44 -6.52 -3.43 13.20
C ASP A 44 -7.70 -2.46 13.30
N ASN A 45 -8.90 -2.92 12.94
CA ASN A 45 -10.14 -2.14 12.97
C ASN A 45 -10.08 -0.80 12.19
N LEU A 46 -9.25 -0.72 11.14
CA LEU A 46 -9.18 0.40 10.21
C LEU A 46 -9.51 -0.07 8.78
N LYS A 47 -10.24 0.75 8.02
CA LYS A 47 -10.47 0.51 6.59
C LYS A 47 -9.16 0.80 5.83
N PRO A 48 -8.64 -0.13 5.01
CA PRO A 48 -7.46 0.11 4.20
C PRO A 48 -7.62 1.31 3.28
N ALA A 49 -6.56 2.12 3.12
CA ALA A 49 -6.63 3.32 2.27
C ALA A 49 -7.00 2.99 0.82
N HIS A 50 -6.49 1.88 0.26
CA HIS A 50 -6.82 1.47 -1.10
C HIS A 50 -8.29 1.06 -1.29
N GLU A 51 -9.01 0.69 -0.22
CA GLU A 51 -10.44 0.38 -0.28
C GLU A 51 -11.33 1.64 -0.29
N VAL A 52 -10.75 2.83 -0.09
CA VAL A 52 -11.49 4.11 -0.18
C VAL A 52 -11.05 4.95 -1.38
N LEU A 53 -10.04 4.53 -2.14
CA LEU A 53 -9.53 5.31 -3.27
C LEU A 53 -10.57 5.46 -4.39
N ASP A 54 -11.25 4.38 -4.75
CA ASP A 54 -12.30 4.43 -5.79
C ASP A 54 -13.44 5.37 -5.37
N GLU A 55 -13.92 5.24 -4.12
CA GLU A 55 -14.96 6.11 -3.56
C GLU A 55 -14.51 7.59 -3.54
N LEU A 56 -13.25 7.84 -3.19
CA LEU A 56 -12.67 9.19 -3.18
C LEU A 56 -12.52 9.76 -4.58
N TYR A 57 -12.12 8.93 -5.55
CA TYR A 57 -11.99 9.32 -6.94
C TYR A 57 -13.35 9.69 -7.54
N GLU A 58 -14.38 8.84 -7.35
CA GLU A 58 -15.76 9.13 -7.78
C GLU A 58 -16.28 10.44 -7.18
N TRP A 59 -16.03 10.68 -5.88
CA TRP A 59 -16.39 11.94 -5.25
C TRP A 59 -15.64 13.12 -5.88
N ALA A 60 -14.33 12.98 -6.15
CA ALA A 60 -13.50 14.04 -6.69
C ALA A 60 -13.91 14.42 -8.12
N GLU A 61 -14.37 13.47 -8.95
CA GLU A 61 -14.86 13.75 -10.31
C GLU A 61 -16.00 14.79 -10.33
N GLU A 62 -16.87 14.79 -9.32
CA GLU A 62 -18.00 15.72 -9.25
C GLU A 62 -17.72 16.97 -8.40
N ASN A 63 -16.75 16.91 -7.49
CA ASN A 63 -16.59 17.90 -6.43
C ASN A 63 -15.23 18.63 -6.44
N ASN A 64 -14.17 18.03 -6.96
CA ASN A 64 -12.82 18.59 -6.88
C ASN A 64 -11.85 18.01 -7.94
N GLU A 65 -11.73 18.68 -9.09
CA GLU A 65 -10.84 18.27 -10.18
C GLU A 65 -9.36 18.21 -9.76
N GLU A 66 -8.90 19.10 -8.87
CA GLU A 66 -7.49 19.09 -8.42
C GLU A 66 -7.15 17.81 -7.66
N VAL A 67 -8.08 17.32 -6.81
CA VAL A 67 -7.89 16.05 -6.09
C VAL A 67 -7.89 14.87 -7.05
N LYS A 68 -8.79 14.87 -8.04
CA LYS A 68 -8.83 13.84 -9.06
C LYS A 68 -7.52 13.78 -9.87
N GLU A 69 -7.03 14.94 -10.34
CA GLU A 69 -5.76 15.03 -11.07
C GLU A 69 -4.58 14.53 -10.23
N LEU A 70 -4.55 14.82 -8.93
CA LEU A 70 -3.53 14.30 -8.01
C LEU A 70 -3.58 12.77 -7.88
N ILE A 71 -4.79 12.19 -7.81
CA ILE A 71 -4.96 10.72 -7.76
C ILE A 71 -4.46 10.08 -9.07
N GLU A 72 -4.84 10.63 -10.23
CA GLU A 72 -4.37 10.13 -11.54
C GLU A 72 -2.84 10.23 -11.69
N GLN A 73 -2.22 11.28 -11.18
CA GLN A 73 -0.77 11.44 -11.18
C GLN A 73 -0.09 10.38 -10.31
N LEU A 74 -0.64 10.05 -9.14
CA LEU A 74 -0.09 9.02 -8.25
C LEU A 74 -0.11 7.62 -8.90
N GLU A 75 -1.12 7.31 -9.71
CA GLU A 75 -1.20 6.03 -10.42
C GLU A 75 -0.16 5.89 -11.54
N GLN A 76 0.23 7.01 -12.16
CA GLN A 76 1.18 7.04 -13.27
C GLN A 76 2.62 7.25 -12.80
N ASP A 77 2.81 7.73 -11.57
CA ASP A 77 4.13 7.93 -10.99
C ASP A 77 4.79 6.58 -10.70
N MET A 78 5.79 6.23 -11.50
CA MET A 78 6.65 5.06 -11.31
C MET A 78 8.02 5.44 -10.72
N SER A 79 8.23 6.71 -10.35
CA SER A 79 9.51 7.20 -9.83
C SER A 79 9.92 6.52 -8.52
N TRP A 80 8.95 6.08 -7.73
CA TRP A 80 9.17 5.31 -6.49
C TRP A 80 9.70 3.88 -6.73
N ASN A 81 9.65 3.39 -7.96
CA ASN A 81 10.09 2.06 -8.38
C ASN A 81 11.31 2.11 -9.32
N ALA A 82 11.85 3.31 -9.58
CA ALA A 82 13.13 3.45 -10.25
C ALA A 82 14.24 2.93 -9.31
N GLU A 83 15.13 2.09 -9.83
CA GLU A 83 16.31 1.64 -9.07
C GLU A 83 17.10 2.86 -8.61
N THR A 84 17.28 3.02 -7.30
CA THR A 84 18.39 3.83 -6.79
C THR A 84 19.66 3.01 -6.94
N ASP A 85 20.52 3.43 -7.87
CA ASP A 85 21.91 2.96 -8.02
C ASP A 85 22.69 3.02 -6.70
#